data_AF-A0A7V6UXD5-F1
#
_entry.id   AF-A0A7V6UXD5-F1
#
_cell.length_a   1.000
_cell.length_b   1.000
_cell.length_c   1.000
_cell.angle_alpha   90.00
_cell.angle_beta   90.00
_cell.angle_gamma   90.00
#
_symmetry.space_group_name_H-M   'P 1'
#
loop_
_entity.id
_entity.type
_entity.pdbx_description
1 polymer ?
#
loop_
_entity_poly.entity_id
_entity_poly.type
_entity_poly.pdbx_seq_one_letter_code
_entity_poly.pdbx_strand_id
1 'polypeptide(L)'
;MGFFEKVYEVVKRIPKGKVATYGQIARIIGEPRKAKIVGWALHSNPYKGIVPCHRVVNRNGELSGGFAFGGMEIQRKLLEDEGIIFDESGRINLRKYLRKENGSEY
;
A
#
# COMPACT_ATOMS: atom_id res chain seq x y z
N MET A 1 -9.56 -16.93 8.06
CA MET A 1 -8.50 -15.95 7.73
C MET A 1 -8.68 -14.72 8.59
N GLY A 2 -7.69 -14.40 9.42
CA GLY A 2 -7.68 -13.22 10.29
C GLY A 2 -7.49 -11.91 9.52
N PHE A 3 -7.64 -10.79 10.23
CA PHE A 3 -7.55 -9.45 9.62
C PHE A 3 -6.20 -9.21 8.92
N PHE A 4 -5.09 -9.60 9.54
CA PHE A 4 -3.74 -9.36 9.03
C PHE A 4 -3.49 -10.15 7.75
N GLU A 5 -3.91 -11.42 7.73
CA GLU A 5 -3.84 -12.27 6.53
C GLU A 5 -4.68 -11.69 5.38
N LYS A 6 -5.90 -11.20 5.64
CA LYS A 6 -6.73 -10.50 4.64
C LYS A 6 -6.02 -9.28 4.06
N VAL A 7 -5.35 -8.48 4.91
CA VAL A 7 -4.55 -7.34 4.46
C VAL A 7 -3.42 -7.81 3.53
N TYR A 8 -2.66 -8.83 3.91
CA TYR A 8 -1.53 -9.33 3.11
C TYR A 8 -1.98 -9.85 1.74
N GLU A 9 -3.08 -10.59 1.68
CA GLU A 9 -3.62 -11.11 0.42
C GLU A 9 -4.07 -10.00 -0.53
N VAL A 10 -4.68 -8.93 -0.01
CA VAL A 10 -5.03 -7.75 -0.84
C VAL A 10 -3.77 -7.05 -1.35
N VAL A 11 -2.75 -6.89 -0.50
CA VAL A 11 -1.51 -6.19 -0.86
C VAL A 11 -0.70 -6.97 -1.90
N LYS A 12 -0.61 -8.30 -1.79
CA LYS A 12 0.02 -9.16 -2.81
C LYS A 12 -0.59 -8.98 -4.20
N ARG A 13 -1.87 -8.65 -4.28
CA ARG A 13 -2.59 -8.42 -5.55
C ARG A 13 -2.38 -7.03 -6.14
N ILE A 14 -1.66 -6.11 -5.47
CA ILE A 14 -1.36 -4.79 -6.03
C ILE A 14 -0.32 -4.96 -7.15
N PRO A 15 -0.63 -4.60 -8.41
CA PRO A 15 0.32 -4.77 -9.51
C PRO A 15 1.59 -3.94 -9.35
N LYS A 16 2.69 -4.37 -9.97
CA LYS A 16 3.92 -3.56 -10.10
C LYS A 16 3.59 -2.22 -10.78
N GLY A 17 4.14 -1.12 -10.25
CA GLY A 17 3.90 0.22 -10.77
C GLY A 17 2.52 0.79 -10.41
N LYS A 18 1.79 0.15 -9.48
CA LYS A 18 0.54 0.65 -8.90
C LYS A 18 0.64 0.69 -7.39
N VAL A 19 -0.16 1.57 -6.79
CA VAL A 19 -0.26 1.74 -5.33
C VAL A 19 -1.69 1.56 -4.85
N ALA A 20 -1.86 1.27 -3.58
CA ALA A 20 -3.15 1.36 -2.89
C ALA A 20 -2.99 2.24 -1.64
N THR A 21 -4.10 2.80 -1.17
CA THR A 21 -4.10 3.50 0.13
C THR A 21 -4.49 2.56 1.26
N TYR A 22 -4.07 2.87 2.50
CA TYR A 22 -4.53 2.13 3.68
C TYR A 22 -6.06 2.06 3.77
N GLY A 23 -6.75 3.15 3.43
CA GLY A 23 -8.21 3.21 3.42
C GLY A 23 -8.83 2.33 2.34
N GLN A 24 -8.21 2.26 1.15
CA GLN A 24 -8.66 1.38 0.08
C GLN A 24 -8.53 -0.09 0.47
N ILE A 25 -7.40 -0.49 1.06
CA ILE A 25 -7.21 -1.86 1.55
C ILE A 25 -8.26 -2.19 2.63
N ALA A 26 -8.48 -1.28 3.58
CA ALA A 26 -9.47 -1.43 4.63
C ALA A 26 -10.89 -1.63 4.05
N ARG A 27 -11.23 -0.89 2.98
CA ARG A 27 -12.51 -1.06 2.27
C ARG A 27 -12.61 -2.42 1.57
N ILE A 28 -11.57 -2.83 0.84
CA ILE A 28 -11.54 -4.10 0.09
C ILE A 28 -11.76 -5.30 1.03
N ILE A 29 -11.22 -5.26 2.24
CA ILE A 29 -11.38 -6.35 3.22
C ILE A 29 -12.69 -6.26 4.04
N GLY A 30 -13.58 -5.31 3.74
CA GLY A 30 -14.87 -5.13 4.40
C GLY A 30 -14.82 -4.35 5.72
N GLU A 31 -13.72 -3.64 6.01
CA GLU A 31 -13.45 -2.99 7.29
C GLU A 31 -13.04 -1.51 7.11
N PRO A 32 -13.88 -0.66 6.48
CA PRO A 32 -13.49 0.65 5.97
C PRO A 32 -12.96 1.63 7.04
N ARG A 33 -13.28 1.41 8.32
CA ARG A 33 -12.82 2.23 9.46
C ARG A 33 -11.47 1.80 10.03
N LYS A 34 -10.86 0.72 9.52
CA LYS A 34 -9.64 0.11 10.08
C LYS A 34 -8.35 0.45 9.33
N ALA A 35 -8.29 1.59 8.61
CA ALA A 35 -7.08 2.01 7.87
C ALA A 35 -5.82 2.06 8.76
N LYS A 36 -5.93 2.54 10.00
CA LYS A 36 -4.81 2.53 10.97
C LYS A 36 -4.32 1.10 11.28
N ILE A 37 -5.26 0.16 11.43
CA ILE A 37 -4.95 -1.25 11.71
C ILE A 37 -4.33 -1.93 10.48
N VAL A 38 -4.68 -1.51 9.26
CA VAL A 38 -3.94 -1.92 8.05
C VAL A 38 -2.48 -1.53 8.17
N GLY A 39 -2.18 -0.29 8.57
CA GLY A 39 -0.81 0.17 8.83
C GLY A 39 -0.07 -0.71 9.83
N TRP A 40 -0.73 -1.08 10.94
CA TRP A 40 -0.17 -2.00 11.93
C TRP A 40 0.10 -3.39 11.35
N ALA A 41 -0.84 -3.94 10.56
CA ALA A 41 -0.66 -5.23 9.91
C ALA A 41 0.57 -5.22 8.99
N LEU A 42 0.77 -4.17 8.18
CA LEU A 42 1.93 -4.05 7.29
C LEU A 42 3.24 -3.90 8.06
N HIS A 43 3.22 -3.19 9.20
CA HIS A 43 4.40 -3.05 10.06
C HIS A 43 4.78 -4.37 10.73
N SER A 44 3.79 -5.17 11.14
CA SER A 44 3.97 -6.49 11.74
C SER A 44 4.11 -7.63 10.73
N ASN A 45 4.26 -7.34 9.43
CA ASN A 45 4.30 -8.36 8.38
C ASN A 45 5.51 -9.31 8.54
N PRO A 46 5.31 -10.62 8.81
CA PRO A 46 6.41 -11.58 8.91
C PRO A 46 6.96 -11.98 7.53
N TYR A 47 6.23 -11.71 6.44
CA TYR A 47 6.57 -12.13 5.07
C TYR A 47 7.30 -11.02 4.29
N LYS A 48 8.43 -10.56 4.83
CA LYS A 48 9.26 -9.55 4.16
C LYS A 48 9.70 -10.05 2.77
N GLY A 49 9.59 -9.20 1.75
CA GLY A 49 9.93 -9.52 0.36
C GLY A 49 8.84 -10.27 -0.43
N ILE A 50 7.86 -10.89 0.24
CA ILE A 50 6.73 -11.56 -0.43
C ILE A 50 5.53 -10.63 -0.55
N VAL A 51 5.19 -9.93 0.54
CA VAL A 51 4.09 -8.94 0.52
C VAL A 51 4.69 -7.59 0.12
N PRO A 52 4.29 -6.99 -1.02
CA PRO A 52 4.84 -5.73 -1.53
C PRO A 52 4.27 -4.53 -0.77
N CYS A 53 4.52 -4.50 0.53
CA CYS A 53 3.96 -3.51 1.44
C CYS A 53 4.39 -2.07 1.05
N HIS A 54 5.51 -1.87 0.33
CA HIS A 54 5.96 -0.56 -0.16
C HIS A 54 4.96 0.09 -1.13
N ARG A 55 4.10 -0.70 -1.80
CA ARG A 55 3.02 -0.24 -2.67
C ARG A 55 1.83 0.37 -1.91
N VAL A 56 1.90 0.46 -0.57
CA VAL A 56 0.84 1.06 0.25
C VAL A 56 1.26 2.43 0.76
N VAL A 57 0.45 3.44 0.44
CA VAL A 57 0.72 4.86 0.75
C VAL A 57 -0.44 5.51 1.48
N ASN A 58 -0.24 6.71 2.00
CA ASN A 58 -1.32 7.44 2.65
C ASN A 58 -2.35 7.97 1.63
N ARG A 59 -3.46 8.52 2.12
CA ARG A 59 -4.55 9.01 1.26
C ARG A 59 -4.17 10.20 0.37
N ASN A 60 -3.07 10.89 0.67
CA ASN A 60 -2.57 12.06 -0.07
C ASN A 60 -1.50 11.66 -1.10
N GLY A 61 -1.14 10.37 -1.21
CA GLY A 61 -0.06 9.91 -2.06
C GLY A 61 1.33 10.13 -1.46
N GLU A 62 1.43 10.38 -0.16
CA GLU A 62 2.69 10.54 0.55
C GLU A 62 3.13 9.20 1.17
N LEU A 63 4.45 9.05 1.31
CA LEU A 63 5.04 7.93 2.02
C LEU A 63 4.77 8.08 3.52
N SER A 64 4.50 6.96 4.17
CA SER A 64 4.25 6.97 5.61
C SER A 64 5.58 6.88 6.35
N GLY A 65 5.87 7.83 7.23
CA GLY A 65 7.12 7.87 8.01
C GLY A 65 7.33 6.67 8.94
N GLY A 66 6.29 5.86 9.19
CA GLY A 66 6.35 4.67 10.03
C GLY A 66 7.01 3.47 9.33
N PHE A 67 8.34 3.45 9.28
CA PHE A 67 9.29 2.32 9.40
C PHE A 67 8.99 0.90 8.84
N ALA A 68 7.91 0.63 8.09
CA ALA A 68 7.60 -0.71 7.62
C ALA A 68 8.58 -1.24 6.54
N PHE A 69 9.50 -0.40 6.05
CA PHE A 69 10.34 -0.66 4.87
C PHE A 69 11.85 -0.46 5.08
N GLY A 70 12.30 -0.28 6.32
CA GLY A 70 13.67 0.19 6.60
C GLY A 70 13.87 1.68 6.33
N GLY A 71 12.77 2.44 6.13
CA GLY A 71 12.76 3.90 6.03
C GLY A 71 11.94 4.41 4.83
N MET A 72 11.61 5.70 4.82
CA MET A 72 10.92 6.34 3.69
C MET A 72 11.75 6.28 2.39
N GLU A 73 13.08 6.41 2.49
CA GLU A 73 13.98 6.37 1.34
C GLU A 73 13.97 5.01 0.63
N ILE A 74 13.91 3.92 1.39
CA ILE A 74 13.81 2.57 0.81
C ILE A 74 12.45 2.38 0.14
N GLN A 75 11.37 2.84 0.78
CA GLN A 75 10.04 2.79 0.17
C GLN A 75 10.00 3.59 -1.14
N ARG A 76 10.55 4.80 -1.15
CA ARG A 76 10.66 5.66 -2.34
C ARG A 76 11.40 4.94 -3.46
N LYS A 77 12.62 4.45 -3.18
CA LYS A 77 13.46 3.77 -4.18
C LYS A 77 12.75 2.57 -4.79
N LEU A 78 12.10 1.73 -3.97
CA LEU A 78 11.36 0.57 -4.47
C LEU A 78 10.18 0.97 -5.38
N LEU A 79 9.52 2.10 -5.11
CA LEU A 79 8.45 2.61 -5.96
C LEU A 79 9.00 3.19 -7.27
N GLU A 80 10.12 3.90 -7.20
CA GLU A 80 10.83 4.44 -8.38
C GLU A 80 11.35 3.32 -9.30
N ASP A 81 11.89 2.24 -8.74
CA ASP A 81 12.30 1.02 -9.48
C ASP A 81 11.10 0.30 -10.15
N GLU A 82 9.88 0.60 -9.70
CA GLU A 82 8.63 0.16 -10.32
C GLU A 82 8.04 1.17 -11.33
N GLY A 83 8.73 2.29 -11.56
CA GLY A 83 8.32 3.34 -12.51
C GLY A 83 7.34 4.36 -11.92
N ILE A 84 7.21 4.43 -10.59
CA ILE A 84 6.41 5.46 -9.93
C ILE A 84 7.26 6.72 -9.77
N ILE A 85 6.69 7.85 -10.16
CA ILE A 85 7.34 9.15 -10.13
C ILE A 85 6.70 9.98 -9.00
N PHE A 86 7.55 10.60 -8.20
CA PHE A 86 7.17 11.58 -7.18
C PHE A 86 7.29 12.99 -7.75
N ASP A 87 6.38 13.88 -7.36
CA ASP A 87 6.48 15.30 -7.67
C ASP A 87 7.52 16.00 -6.76
N GLU A 88 7.72 17.30 -6.99
CA GLU A 88 8.64 18.15 -6.22
C GLU A 88 8.29 18.20 -4.71
N SER A 89 7.03 17.94 -4.36
CA SER A 89 6.55 17.85 -2.97
C SER A 89 6.71 16.45 -2.37
N GLY A 90 7.29 15.51 -3.12
CA GLY A 90 7.47 14.12 -2.69
C GLY A 90 6.16 13.31 -2.66
N ARG A 91 5.16 13.68 -3.47
CA ARG A 91 3.88 12.99 -3.57
C ARG A 91 3.74 12.21 -4.85
N ILE A 92 2.99 11.12 -4.78
CA ILE A 92 2.63 10.29 -5.92
C ILE A 92 1.33 10.81 -6.51
N ASN A 93 1.27 10.95 -7.84
CA ASN A 93 0.02 11.22 -8.54
C ASN A 93 -0.92 10.00 -8.44
N LEU A 94 -1.80 10.01 -7.44
CA LEU A 94 -2.75 8.91 -7.21
C LEU A 94 -3.71 8.69 -8.38
N ARG A 95 -4.07 9.73 -9.15
CA ARG A 95 -4.92 9.53 -10.34
C ARG A 95 -4.26 8.61 -11.37
N LYS A 96 -2.93 8.63 -11.48
CA LYS A 96 -2.15 7.80 -12.40
C LYS A 96 -1.86 6.41 -11.84
N TYR A 97 -1.45 6.35 -10.57
CA TYR A 97 -0.86 5.12 -9.99
C TYR A 97 -1.79 4.34 -9.06
N LEU A 98 -2.93 4.90 -8.63
CA LEU A 98 -3.85 4.17 -7.75
C LEU A 98 -4.40 2.94 -8.47
N ARG A 99 -4.38 1.80 -7.79
CA ARG A 99 -5.03 0.57 -8.22
C ARG A 99 -6.52 0.84 -8.35
N LYS A 100 -7.10 0.49 -9.49
CA LYS A 100 -8.56 0.51 -9.66
C LYS A 100 -9.19 -0.61 -8.84
N GLU A 101 -10.24 -0.27 -8.10
CA GLU A 101 -11.15 -1.24 -7.50
C GLU A 101 -11.98 -1.79 -8.67
N ASN A 102 -11.53 -2.86 -9.33
CA ASN A 102 -12.38 -3.52 -10.32
C ASN A 102 -13.61 -4.05 -9.56
N GLY A 103 -14.78 -3.50 -9.88
CA GLY A 103 -16.07 -4.05 -9.45
C GLY A 103 -16.36 -5.36 -10.19
N SER A 104 -17.00 -6.29 -9.49
CA SER A 104 -17.25 -7.71 -9.84
C SER A 104 -15.96 -8.52 -9.98
N GLU A 105 -15.74 -9.62 -9.28
CA GLU A 105 -16.61 -10.79 -9.14
C GLU A 105 -16.54 -11.38 -7.72
N TYR A 106 -17.69 -11.43 -7.04
CA TYR A 106 -18.12 -12.51 -6.15
C TYR A 106 -19.63 -12.60 -6.25
#